data_AF-A0A845LW81-F1
#
_entry.id   AF-A0A845LW81-F1
#
_cell.length_a   1.000
_cell.length_b   1.000
_cell.length_c   1.000
_cell.angle_alpha   90.00
_cell.angle_beta   90.00
_cell.angle_gamma   90.00
#
_symmetry.space_group_name_H-M   'P 1'
#
loop_
_entity.id
_entity.type
_entity.pdbx_description
1 polymer ?
#
loop_
_entity_poly.entity_id
_entity_poly.type
_entity_poly.pdbx_seq_one_letter_code
_entity_poly.pdbx_strand_id
1 'polypeptide(L)'
;MKWTKDRVSEADIDAFLGVIKELDQRSRNLLALMLFAVRRRDPKLSEALDELHKASPTGQGPVDKPVDGIDGSLLRRLNRICPDDECVWWERALTYAETEGDAHLYQGLVALVERRVAS
;
A
#
# COMPACT_ATOMS: atom_id res chain seq x y z
N MET A 1 27.26 19.10 -11.68
CA MET A 1 27.09 18.11 -10.60
C MET A 1 26.77 16.77 -11.25
N LYS A 2 27.76 15.88 -11.36
CA LYS A 2 27.58 14.55 -11.98
C LYS A 2 26.84 13.68 -10.97
N TRP A 3 25.66 13.17 -11.32
CA TRP A 3 25.05 12.07 -10.59
C TRP A 3 25.93 10.84 -10.80
N THR A 4 26.76 10.50 -9.82
CA THR A 4 27.35 9.17 -9.77
C THR A 4 26.20 8.20 -9.56
N LYS A 5 26.01 7.27 -10.49
CA LYS A 5 25.21 6.06 -10.23
C LYS A 5 25.99 5.26 -9.18
N ASP A 6 25.84 5.65 -7.92
CA ASP A 6 26.33 4.86 -6.82
C ASP A 6 25.54 3.56 -6.88
N ARG A 7 26.25 2.47 -7.18
CA ARG A 7 25.66 1.13 -7.14
C ARG A 7 25.36 0.84 -5.68
N VAL A 8 24.08 0.57 -5.40
CA VAL A 8 23.63 0.08 -4.09
C VAL A 8 24.51 -1.13 -3.72
N SER A 9 25.18 -1.08 -2.57
CA SER A 9 26.03 -2.17 -2.11
C SER A 9 25.18 -3.28 -1.47
N GLU A 10 25.73 -4.49 -1.34
CA GLU A 10 25.07 -5.59 -0.63
C GLU A 10 24.76 -5.22 0.83
N ALA A 11 25.66 -4.46 1.48
CA ALA A 11 25.44 -3.93 2.81
C ALA A 11 24.27 -2.93 2.89
N ASP A 12 24.06 -2.11 1.85
CA ASP A 12 22.90 -1.21 1.77
C ASP A 12 21.59 -1.99 1.61
N ILE A 13 21.62 -3.08 0.81
CA ILE A 13 20.47 -3.99 0.65
C ILE A 13 20.16 -4.67 1.98
N ASP A 14 21.16 -5.20 2.68
CA ASP A 14 20.98 -5.87 3.96
C ASP A 14 20.46 -4.92 5.05
N ALA A 15 21.00 -3.70 5.11
CA ALA A 15 20.51 -2.67 6.02
C ALA A 15 19.05 -2.32 5.72
N PHE A 16 18.70 -2.15 4.45
CA PHE A 16 17.32 -1.89 4.04
C PHE A 16 16.37 -3.04 4.37
N LEU A 17 16.78 -4.29 4.10
CA LEU A 17 16.01 -5.48 4.48
C LEU A 17 15.87 -5.60 6.00
N GLY A 18 16.90 -5.19 6.75
CA GLY A 18 16.85 -5.08 8.21
C GLY A 18 15.74 -4.13 8.66
N VAL A 19 15.68 -2.92 8.09
CA VAL A 19 14.60 -1.96 8.38
C VAL A 19 13.22 -2.52 8.02
N ILE A 20 13.08 -3.17 6.85
CA ILE A 20 11.79 -3.76 6.44
C ILE A 20 11.29 -4.81 7.44
N LYS A 21 12.19 -5.59 8.05
CA LYS A 21 11.80 -6.63 9.02
C LYS A 21 11.22 -6.05 10.31
N GLU A 22 11.62 -4.85 10.69
CA GLU A 22 11.11 -4.14 11.88
C GLU A 22 9.77 -3.45 11.62
N LEU A 23 9.35 -3.30 10.36
CA LEU A 23 8.07 -2.68 10.02
C LEU A 23 6.89 -3.60 10.37
N ASP A 24 5.85 -3.02 10.95
CA ASP A 24 4.56 -3.70 11.10
C ASP A 24 3.95 -4.09 9.73
N GLN A 25 2.94 -4.96 9.76
CA GLN A 25 2.34 -5.47 8.52
C GLN A 25 1.66 -4.36 7.71
N ARG A 26 1.07 -3.35 8.38
CA ARG A 26 0.48 -2.15 7.74
C ARG A 26 1.53 -1.44 6.89
N SER A 27 2.64 -1.10 7.52
CA SER A 27 3.74 -0.33 6.94
C SER A 27 4.42 -1.11 5.81
N ARG A 28 4.59 -2.43 5.96
CA ARG A 28 5.09 -3.29 4.87
C ARG A 28 4.15 -3.31 3.66
N ASN A 29 2.84 -3.42 3.89
CA ASN A 29 1.85 -3.41 2.82
C ASN A 29 1.85 -2.07 2.06
N LEU A 30 1.81 -0.94 2.77
CA LEU A 30 1.85 0.39 2.16
C LEU A 30 3.16 0.67 1.43
N LEU A 31 4.30 0.30 2.02
CA LEU A 31 5.61 0.44 1.40
C LEU A 31 5.70 -0.34 0.08
N ALA A 32 5.20 -1.58 0.05
CA ALA A 32 5.16 -2.37 -1.19
C ALA A 32 4.35 -1.66 -2.29
N LEU A 33 3.17 -1.14 -1.95
CA LEU A 33 2.34 -0.37 -2.89
C LEU A 33 3.04 0.92 -3.37
N MET A 34 3.76 1.61 -2.50
CA MET A 34 4.55 2.79 -2.85
C MET A 34 5.69 2.44 -3.82
N LEU A 35 6.35 1.29 -3.63
CA LEU A 35 7.39 0.81 -4.57
C LEU A 35 6.80 0.56 -5.97
N PHE A 36 5.59 0.01 -6.07
CA PHE A 36 4.88 -0.12 -7.35
C PHE A 36 4.53 1.24 -7.95
N ALA A 37 4.06 2.20 -7.13
CA ALA A 37 3.79 3.56 -7.57
C ALA A 37 5.03 4.22 -8.19
N VAL A 38 6.19 4.10 -7.52
CA VAL A 38 7.48 4.61 -8.00
C VAL A 38 7.90 3.92 -9.30
N ARG A 39 7.81 2.59 -9.37
CA ARG A 39 8.14 1.81 -10.58
C ARG A 39 7.31 2.26 -11.79
N ARG A 40 6.05 2.63 -11.57
CA ARG A 40 5.13 3.12 -12.59
C ARG A 40 5.25 4.62 -12.88
N ARG A 41 6.10 5.34 -12.14
CA ARG A 41 6.24 6.80 -12.20
C ARG A 41 4.91 7.52 -11.90
N ASP A 42 4.18 7.00 -10.92
CA ASP A 42 2.92 7.57 -10.43
C ASP A 42 3.14 8.26 -9.06
N PRO A 43 3.66 9.51 -9.04
CA PRO A 43 3.95 10.21 -7.80
C PRO A 43 2.68 10.52 -7.00
N LYS A 44 1.54 10.72 -7.67
CA LYS A 44 0.25 11.02 -7.02
C LYS A 44 -0.22 9.85 -6.18
N LEU A 45 -0.06 8.62 -6.67
CA LEU A 45 -0.35 7.44 -5.88
C LEU A 45 0.62 7.27 -4.73
N SER A 46 1.92 7.47 -4.97
CA SER A 46 2.94 7.36 -3.92
C SER A 46 2.65 8.34 -2.77
N GLU A 47 2.31 9.58 -3.09
CA GLU A 47 1.90 10.60 -2.12
C GLU A 47 0.63 10.19 -1.37
N ALA A 48 -0.38 9.70 -2.09
CA ALA A 48 -1.63 9.32 -1.44
C ALA A 48 -1.49 8.10 -0.51
N LEU A 49 -0.60 7.15 -0.84
CA LEU A 49 -0.27 6.03 0.04
C LEU A 49 0.52 6.47 1.28
N ASP A 50 1.42 7.44 1.13
CA ASP A 50 2.16 8.05 2.24
C ASP A 50 1.22 8.81 3.19
N GLU A 51 0.23 9.53 2.65
CA GLU A 51 -0.79 10.19 3.48
C GLU A 51 -1.66 9.17 4.25
N LEU A 52 -2.01 8.02 3.65
CA LEU A 52 -2.69 6.92 4.37
C LEU A 52 -1.82 6.29 5.46
N HIS A 53 -0.50 6.28 5.28
CA HIS A 53 0.43 5.83 6.31
C HIS A 53 0.44 6.81 7.50
N LYS A 54 0.54 8.12 7.22
CA LYS A 54 0.56 9.18 8.25
C LYS A 54 -0.76 9.35 8.97
N ALA A 55 -1.88 9.12 8.30
CA ALA A 55 -3.23 9.27 8.86
C ALA A 55 -3.61 8.18 9.87
N SER A 56 -2.65 7.35 10.32
CA SER A 56 -2.87 6.27 11.29
C SER A 56 -3.68 6.78 12.50
N PRO A 57 -4.85 6.21 12.79
CA PRO A 57 -5.66 6.65 13.91
C PRO A 57 -4.98 6.18 15.20
N THR A 58 -4.26 7.06 15.87
CA THR A 58 -3.97 6.90 17.29
C THR A 58 -5.30 6.90 18.04
N GLY A 59 -5.85 5.70 18.31
CA GLY A 59 -6.91 5.51 19.30
C GLY A 59 -8.35 5.57 18.82
N GLN A 60 -8.68 4.97 17.67
CA GLN A 60 -10.09 4.68 17.37
C GLN A 60 -10.38 3.20 17.68
N GLY A 61 -11.20 3.01 18.72
CA GLY A 61 -11.74 1.72 19.13
C GLY A 61 -12.59 1.06 18.03
N PRO A 62 -13.12 -0.14 18.30
CA PRO A 62 -13.75 -0.99 17.29
C PRO A 62 -14.80 -0.20 16.50
N VAL A 63 -14.62 -0.16 15.17
CA VAL A 63 -15.59 0.43 14.26
C VAL A 63 -16.80 -0.52 14.25
N ASP A 64 -17.96 -0.04 14.70
CA ASP A 64 -19.24 -0.77 14.80
C ASP A 64 -19.82 -1.25 13.45
N LYS A 65 -19.08 -1.11 12.35
CA LYS A 65 -19.47 -1.66 11.05
C LYS A 65 -18.44 -2.69 10.60
N PRO A 66 -18.82 -3.97 10.49
CA PRO A 66 -17.97 -4.92 9.80
C PRO A 66 -17.65 -4.34 8.43
N VAL A 67 -16.37 -4.38 8.07
CA VAL A 67 -15.98 -4.22 6.67
C VAL A 67 -16.61 -5.42 5.97
N ASP A 68 -17.69 -5.19 5.23
CA ASP A 68 -18.25 -6.20 4.34
C ASP A 68 -17.10 -6.58 3.40
N GLY A 69 -16.65 -7.83 3.51
CA GLY A 69 -15.34 -8.24 3.03
C GLY A 69 -15.08 -7.94 1.56
N ILE A 70 -13.81 -8.01 1.17
CA ILE A 70 -13.32 -7.46 -0.11
C ILE A 70 -14.30 -7.75 -1.26
N ASP A 71 -14.95 -6.70 -1.75
CA ASP A 71 -15.93 -6.80 -2.83
C ASP A 71 -15.26 -7.49 -4.04
N GLY A 72 -15.82 -8.60 -4.50
CA GLY A 72 -15.32 -9.30 -5.68
C GLY A 72 -15.31 -8.41 -6.93
N SER A 73 -16.09 -7.33 -6.96
CA SER A 73 -16.01 -6.29 -7.99
C SER A 73 -14.71 -5.48 -7.91
N LEU A 74 -14.22 -5.16 -6.70
CA LEU A 74 -12.96 -4.47 -6.45
C LEU A 74 -11.76 -5.33 -6.89
N LEU A 75 -11.77 -6.63 -6.56
CA LEU A 75 -10.73 -7.57 -6.99
C LEU A 75 -10.66 -7.69 -8.52
N ARG A 76 -11.81 -7.82 -9.18
CA ARG A 76 -11.86 -7.84 -10.65
C ARG A 76 -11.34 -6.53 -11.26
N ARG A 77 -11.58 -5.39 -10.60
CA ARG A 77 -11.04 -4.09 -11.04
C ARG A 77 -9.53 -4.04 -10.90
N LEU A 78 -8.98 -4.45 -9.76
CA LEU A 78 -7.53 -4.52 -9.52
C LEU A 78 -6.82 -5.33 -10.60
N ASN A 79 -7.31 -6.55 -10.87
CA ASN A 79 -6.78 -7.44 -11.91
C ASN A 79 -6.80 -6.86 -13.33
N ARG A 80 -7.58 -5.79 -13.57
CA ARG A 80 -7.62 -5.09 -14.86
C ARG A 80 -6.60 -3.96 -14.98
N ILE A 81 -6.22 -3.33 -13.86
CA ILE A 81 -5.40 -2.10 -13.85
C ILE A 81 -3.98 -2.30 -13.32
N CYS A 82 -3.78 -3.36 -12.53
CA CYS A 82 -2.53 -3.71 -11.88
C CYS A 82 -1.97 -5.01 -12.49
N PRO A 83 -0.65 -5.11 -12.67
CA PRO A 83 0.01 -6.39 -12.88
C PRO A 83 -0.22 -7.34 -11.68
N ASP A 84 -0.11 -8.65 -11.91
CA ASP A 84 -0.42 -9.67 -10.91
C ASP A 84 0.35 -9.50 -9.59
N ASP A 85 1.63 -9.11 -9.67
CA ASP A 85 2.47 -8.87 -8.49
C ASP A 85 1.97 -7.67 -7.68
N GLU A 86 1.56 -6.59 -8.33
CA GLU A 86 0.94 -5.43 -7.70
C GLU A 86 -0.43 -5.77 -7.09
N CYS A 87 -1.26 -6.56 -7.79
CA CYS A 87 -2.57 -7.02 -7.29
C CYS A 87 -2.46 -7.73 -5.96
N VAL A 88 -1.50 -8.66 -5.82
CA VAL A 88 -1.28 -9.41 -4.58
C VAL A 88 -1.04 -8.47 -3.39
N TRP A 89 -0.34 -7.36 -3.60
CA TRP A 89 -0.08 -6.39 -2.53
C TRP A 89 -1.29 -5.51 -2.21
N TRP A 90 -2.13 -5.19 -3.19
CA TRP A 90 -3.42 -4.53 -2.94
C TRP A 90 -4.34 -5.42 -2.12
N GLU A 91 -4.46 -6.70 -2.50
CA GLU A 91 -5.25 -7.70 -1.77
C GLU A 91 -4.76 -7.83 -0.33
N ARG A 92 -3.45 -8.00 -0.13
CA ARG A 92 -2.85 -8.06 1.22
C ARG A 92 -3.14 -6.83 2.06
N ALA A 93 -3.07 -5.64 1.47
CA ALA A 93 -3.35 -4.39 2.18
C ALA A 93 -4.83 -4.28 2.59
N LEU A 94 -5.75 -4.64 1.68
CA LEU A 94 -7.19 -4.63 1.92
C LEU A 94 -7.59 -5.68 2.96
N THR A 95 -7.09 -6.92 2.83
CA THR A 95 -7.36 -8.00 3.80
C THR A 95 -6.82 -7.66 5.18
N TYR A 96 -5.63 -7.06 5.26
CA TYR A 96 -5.07 -6.61 6.52
C TYR A 96 -5.97 -5.54 7.17
N ALA A 97 -6.35 -4.50 6.42
CA ALA A 97 -7.21 -3.44 6.93
C ALA A 97 -8.57 -3.97 7.41
N GLU A 98 -9.15 -4.91 6.66
CA GLU A 98 -10.38 -5.62 7.04
C GLU A 98 -10.21 -6.42 8.34
N THR A 99 -9.14 -7.22 8.42
CA THR A 99 -8.88 -8.10 9.58
C THR A 99 -8.63 -7.32 10.86
N GLU A 100 -7.91 -6.20 10.77
CA GLU A 100 -7.63 -5.31 11.90
C GLU A 100 -8.82 -4.38 12.23
N GLY A 101 -9.88 -4.38 11.42
CA GLY A 101 -11.00 -3.45 11.57
C GLY A 101 -10.62 -1.99 11.32
N ASP A 102 -9.54 -1.73 10.57
CA ASP A 102 -9.08 -0.40 10.21
C ASP A 102 -9.89 0.14 9.02
N ALA A 103 -11.09 0.64 9.33
CA ALA A 103 -11.99 1.21 8.32
C ALA A 103 -11.37 2.40 7.58
N HIS A 104 -10.49 3.18 8.23
CA HIS A 104 -9.85 4.33 7.60
C HIS A 104 -8.88 3.88 6.51
N LEU A 105 -8.01 2.92 6.83
CA LEU A 105 -7.10 2.33 5.87
C LEU A 105 -7.87 1.62 4.76
N TYR A 106 -8.88 0.82 5.09
CA TYR A 106 -9.67 0.09 4.10
C TYR A 106 -10.35 1.05 3.11
N GLN A 107 -11.10 2.04 3.60
CA GLN A 107 -11.77 3.02 2.74
C GLN A 107 -10.78 3.86 1.93
N GLY A 108 -9.65 4.21 2.54
CA GLY A 108 -8.55 4.88 1.86
C GLY A 108 -8.03 4.09 0.67
N LEU A 109 -7.72 2.80 0.87
CA LEU A 109 -7.25 1.90 -0.18
C LEU A 109 -8.30 1.73 -1.29
N VAL A 110 -9.57 1.52 -0.94
CA VAL A 110 -10.68 1.42 -1.91
C VAL A 110 -10.74 2.70 -2.77
N ALA A 111 -10.72 3.88 -2.16
CA ALA A 111 -10.78 5.14 -2.88
C ALA A 111 -9.58 5.32 -3.85
N LEU A 112 -8.39 4.84 -3.48
CA LEU A 112 -7.23 4.85 -4.37
C LEU A 112 -7.41 3.92 -5.57
N VAL A 113 -7.97 2.72 -5.36
CA VAL A 113 -8.28 1.79 -6.46
C VAL A 113 -9.32 2.40 -7.40
N GLU A 114 -10.37 3.01 -6.87
CA GLU A 114 -11.42 3.64 -7.69
C GLU A 114 -10.90 4.83 -8.51
N ARG A 115 -10.07 5.69 -7.92
CA ARG A 115 -9.44 6.80 -8.63
C ARG A 115 -8.58 6.34 -9.81
N ARG A 116 -7.97 5.16 -9.70
CA ARG A 116 -7.16 4.57 -10.78
C ARG A 116 -7.99 3.99 -11.92
N VAL A 117 -9.25 3.65 -11.70
CA VAL A 117 -10.17 3.24 -12.78
C VAL A 117 -10.66 4.44 -13.60
N ALA A 118 -10.69 5.62 -13.00
CA ALA A 118 -11.17 6.84 -13.66
C ALA A 118 -10.09 7.58 -14.48
N SER A 119 -8.82 7.16 -14.40
CA SER A 119 -7.67 7.77 -15.10
C SER A 119 -7.20 6.91 -16.27
#